data_AF-A0A7G9ZAM0-F1
#
_entry.id   AF-A0A7G9ZAM0-F1
#
_cell.length_a   1.000
_cell.length_b   1.000
_cell.length_c   1.000
_cell.angle_alpha   90.00
_cell.angle_beta   90.00
_cell.angle_gamma   90.00
#
_symmetry.space_group_name_H-M   'P 1'
#
loop_
_entity.id
_entity.type
_entity.pdbx_description
1 polymer ?
#
loop_
_entity_poly.entity_id
_entity_poly.type
_entity_poly.pdbx_seq_one_letter_code
_entity_poly.pdbx_strand_id
1 'polypeptide(L)'
;MYSILVEDEFGISRDELIEELEKKGIETRTFFISMHEQPVFQDMGLFKFKGESYPVADELARKGLYLPSSSGLKEEEIRYICDAIKNIDKRR
;
A
#
# COMPACT_ATOMS: atom_id res chain seq x y z
N MET A 1 6.00 5.81 -10.37
CA MET A 1 5.51 5.22 -9.11
C MET A 1 6.32 3.97 -8.82
N TYR A 2 6.78 3.80 -7.59
CA TYR A 2 7.43 2.57 -7.13
C TYR A 2 6.53 1.90 -6.10
N SER A 3 6.20 0.64 -6.30
CA SER A 3 5.18 -0.08 -5.56
C SER A 3 5.71 -1.35 -4.92
N ILE A 4 5.24 -1.65 -3.72
CA ILE A 4 5.58 -2.87 -2.97
C ILE A 4 4.32 -3.51 -2.39
N LEU A 5 4.40 -4.79 -2.06
CA LEU A 5 3.44 -5.49 -1.22
C LEU A 5 4.05 -5.73 0.16
N VAL A 6 3.26 -5.53 1.21
CA VAL A 6 3.63 -5.88 2.58
C VAL A 6 3.11 -7.28 2.86
N GLU A 7 4.03 -8.23 2.95
CA GLU A 7 3.71 -9.63 3.25
C GLU A 7 3.71 -9.90 4.75
N ASP A 8 3.01 -10.95 5.17
CA ASP A 8 2.79 -11.31 6.56
C ASP A 8 4.12 -11.53 7.31
N GLU A 9 5.16 -12.00 6.61
CA GLU A 9 6.47 -12.19 7.21
C GLU A 9 7.09 -10.88 7.69
N PHE A 10 6.73 -9.72 7.12
CA PHE A 10 7.26 -8.42 7.55
C PHE A 10 6.86 -8.09 9.02
N GLY A 11 5.83 -8.75 9.53
CA GLY A 11 5.43 -8.75 10.94
C GLY A 11 4.62 -7.53 11.38
N ILE A 12 4.26 -6.65 10.45
CA ILE A 12 3.23 -5.62 10.61
C ILE A 12 2.42 -5.51 9.31
N SER A 13 1.20 -5.02 9.39
CA SER A 13 0.32 -4.77 8.26
C SER A 13 0.79 -3.59 7.39
N ARG A 14 0.22 -3.49 6.18
CA ARG A 14 0.43 -2.37 5.26
C ARG A 14 0.09 -1.03 5.93
N ASP A 15 -1.04 -0.95 6.62
CA ASP A 15 -1.51 0.29 7.26
C ASP A 15 -0.62 0.68 8.45
N GLU A 16 -0.18 -0.28 9.28
CA GLU A 16 0.81 -0.02 10.34
C GLU A 16 2.15 0.48 9.77
N LEU A 17 2.61 -0.06 8.65
CA LEU A 17 3.83 0.42 7.99
C LEU A 17 3.66 1.87 7.50
N ILE A 18 2.49 2.22 6.95
CA ILE A 18 2.18 3.60 6.55
C ILE A 18 2.29 4.55 7.76
N GLU A 19 1.66 4.20 8.89
CA GLU A 19 1.70 5.03 10.11
C GLU A 19 3.13 5.19 10.64
N GLU A 20 3.94 4.13 10.65
CA GLU A 20 5.33 4.19 11.10
C GLU A 20 6.23 5.02 10.16
N LEU A 21 5.97 4.97 8.85
CA LEU A 21 6.66 5.82 7.87
C LEU A 21 6.24 7.29 7.97
N GLU A 22 4.95 7.55 8.23
CA GLU A 22 4.43 8.90 8.44
C GLU A 22 5.08 9.58 9.66
N LYS A 23 5.25 8.84 10.77
CA LYS A 23 5.99 9.32 11.96
C LYS A 23 7.44 9.72 11.66
N LYS A 24 8.01 9.22 10.56
CA LYS A 24 9.36 9.54 10.05
C LYS A 24 9.33 10.60 8.93
N GLY A 25 8.17 11.20 8.64
CA GLY A 25 8.01 12.19 7.57
C GLY A 25 8.04 11.59 6.16
N ILE A 26 7.86 10.27 6.02
CA ILE A 26 7.82 9.59 4.72
C ILE A 26 6.36 9.40 4.33
N GLU A 27 5.88 10.23 3.41
CA GLU A 27 4.53 10.10 2.87
C GLU A 27 4.45 8.90 1.91
N THR A 28 3.39 8.11 2.06
CA THR A 28 3.08 6.99 1.18
C THR A 28 1.64 7.06 0.69
N ARG A 29 1.28 6.17 -0.24
CA ARG A 29 -0.10 6.02 -0.72
C ARG A 29 -0.47 4.55 -0.74
N THR A 30 -1.68 4.22 -0.35
CA THR A 30 -2.23 2.88 -0.55
C THR A 30 -2.39 2.60 -2.04
N PHE A 31 -2.48 1.33 -2.40
CA PHE A 31 -3.06 0.96 -3.69
C PHE A 31 -4.52 1.41 -3.77
N PHE A 32 -5.02 1.46 -5.01
CA PHE A 32 -6.44 1.72 -5.25
C PHE A 32 -7.28 0.58 -4.69
N ILE A 33 -8.41 0.94 -4.10
CA ILE A 33 -9.45 -0.01 -3.69
C ILE A 33 -10.00 -0.68 -4.95
N SER A 34 -10.17 -2.01 -4.89
CA SER A 34 -10.75 -2.78 -5.99
C SER A 34 -12.06 -2.16 -6.48
N MET A 35 -12.29 -2.17 -7.79
CA MET A 35 -13.46 -1.50 -8.39
C MET A 35 -14.79 -1.99 -7.81
N HIS A 36 -14.93 -3.29 -7.52
CA HIS A 36 -16.16 -3.87 -6.96
C HIS A 36 -16.43 -3.51 -5.50
N GLU A 37 -15.43 -3.01 -4.78
CA GLU A 37 -15.59 -2.56 -3.40
C GLU A 37 -15.94 -1.06 -3.30
N GLN A 38 -15.83 -0.30 -4.40
CA GLN A 38 -16.14 1.13 -4.38
C GLN A 38 -17.66 1.36 -4.34
N PRO A 39 -18.20 2.08 -3.34
CA PRO A 39 -19.65 2.25 -3.18
C PRO A 39 -20.35 2.82 -4.42
N VAL A 40 -19.74 3.80 -5.08
CA VAL A 40 -20.31 4.40 -6.30
C VAL A 40 -20.52 3.39 -7.42
N PHE A 41 -19.63 2.42 -7.61
CA PHE A 41 -19.77 1.42 -8.67
C PHE A 41 -20.75 0.30 -8.28
N GLN A 42 -20.93 0.05 -6.98
CA GLN A 42 -22.01 -0.79 -6.47
C GLN A 42 -23.38 -0.14 -6.72
N ASP A 43 -23.51 1.16 -6.42
CA ASP A 43 -24.75 1.93 -6.61
C ASP A 43 -25.13 2.07 -8.10
N MET A 44 -24.13 2.13 -8.99
CA MET A 44 -24.33 2.14 -10.44
C MET A 44 -24.75 0.78 -11.02
N GLY A 45 -24.71 -0.30 -10.23
CA GLY A 45 -25.07 -1.65 -10.69
C GLY A 45 -24.13 -2.21 -11.76
N LEU A 46 -22.84 -1.84 -11.73
CA LEU A 46 -21.85 -2.26 -12.74
C LEU A 46 -21.40 -3.72 -12.59
N PHE A 47 -21.73 -4.38 -11.48
CA PHE A 47 -21.38 -5.77 -11.19
C PHE A 47 -22.61 -6.66 -11.31
N LYS A 48 -22.43 -7.88 -11.85
CA LYS A 48 -23.55 -8.80 -12.15
C LYS A 48 -24.17 -9.36 -10.87
N PHE A 49 -23.38 -9.55 -9.83
CA PHE A 49 -23.83 -10.07 -8.55
C PHE A 49 -23.44 -9.15 -7.40
N LYS A 50 -24.31 -9.07 -6.38
CA LYS A 50 -23.96 -8.41 -5.13
C LYS A 50 -22.94 -9.27 -4.39
N GLY A 51 -21.80 -8.68 -4.03
CA GLY A 51 -20.73 -9.38 -3.32
C GLY A 51 -19.83 -10.23 -4.24
N GLU A 52 -19.68 -9.85 -5.52
CA GLU A 52 -18.59 -10.37 -6.33
C GLU A 52 -17.25 -10.18 -5.62
N SER A 53 -16.34 -11.15 -5.78
CA SER A 53 -14.99 -11.11 -5.21
C SER A 53 -13.97 -11.34 -6.30
N TYR A 54 -12.89 -10.57 -6.24
CA TYR A 54 -11.75 -10.65 -7.15
C TYR A 54 -10.50 -10.81 -6.29
N PRO A 55 -10.20 -12.04 -5.82
CA PRO A 55 -9.28 -12.26 -4.70
C PRO A 55 -7.89 -11.65 -4.88
N VAL A 56 -7.36 -11.70 -6.09
CA VAL A 56 -6.05 -11.10 -6.41
C VAL A 56 -6.10 -9.58 -6.33
N ALA A 57 -7.15 -8.94 -6.85
CA ALA A 57 -7.30 -7.49 -6.76
C ALA A 57 -7.47 -7.04 -5.30
N ASP A 58 -8.29 -7.78 -4.54
CA ASP A 58 -8.56 -7.53 -3.13
C ASP A 58 -7.30 -7.66 -2.26
N GLU A 59 -6.48 -8.67 -2.52
CA GLU A 59 -5.20 -8.84 -1.86
C GLU A 59 -4.23 -7.70 -2.18
N LEU A 60 -4.11 -7.33 -3.46
CA LEU A 60 -3.24 -6.22 -3.88
C LEU A 60 -3.69 -4.88 -3.27
N ALA A 61 -4.99 -4.58 -3.23
CA ALA A 61 -5.52 -3.36 -2.62
C ALA A 61 -5.21 -3.30 -1.11
N ARG A 62 -5.29 -4.44 -0.42
CA ARG A 62 -5.04 -4.56 1.02
C ARG A 62 -3.55 -4.48 1.36
N LYS A 63 -2.69 -5.18 0.63
CA LYS A 63 -1.25 -5.30 0.94
C LYS A 63 -0.36 -4.26 0.25
N GLY A 64 -0.85 -3.63 -0.83
CA GLY A 64 -0.02 -2.79 -1.69
C GLY A 64 0.10 -1.34 -1.23
N LEU A 65 1.28 -0.76 -1.39
CA LEU A 65 1.52 0.67 -1.21
C LEU A 65 2.52 1.22 -2.22
N TYR A 66 2.43 2.52 -2.49
CA TYR A 66 3.36 3.30 -3.28
C TYR A 66 4.33 4.06 -2.36
N LEU A 67 5.62 3.92 -2.64
CA LEU A 67 6.69 4.70 -2.02
C LEU A 67 6.92 6.01 -2.78
N PRO A 68 7.54 7.02 -2.13
CA PRO A 68 8.02 8.22 -2.79
C PRO A 68 8.84 7.87 -4.04
N SER A 69 8.48 8.45 -5.17
CA SER A 69 9.06 8.13 -6.48
C SER A 69 9.00 9.30 -7.46
N SER A 70 9.04 10.54 -6.93
CA SER A 70 9.12 11.76 -7.73
C SER A 70 10.48 11.88 -8.42
N SER A 71 10.54 12.54 -9.58
CA SER A 71 11.78 12.82 -10.30
C SER A 71 12.79 13.69 -9.52
N GLY A 72 12.32 14.43 -8.51
CA GLY A 72 13.17 15.22 -7.61
C GLY A 72 13.72 14.47 -6.41
N LEU A 73 13.40 13.17 -6.25
CA LEU A 73 13.83 12.39 -5.10
C LEU A 73 15.34 12.08 -5.21
N LYS A 74 16.10 12.52 -4.21
CA LYS A 74 17.55 12.33 -4.17
C LYS A 74 17.92 10.95 -3.65
N GLU A 75 19.14 10.52 -3.98
CA GLU A 75 19.67 9.23 -3.52
C GLU A 75 19.72 9.12 -1.99
N GLU A 76 20.05 10.22 -1.29
CA GLU A 76 20.05 10.27 0.18
C GLU A 76 18.65 10.06 0.78
N GLU A 77 17.60 10.58 0.14
CA GLU A 77 16.21 10.40 0.55
C GLU A 77 15.75 8.96 0.28
N ILE A 78 16.16 8.37 -0.85
CA ILE A 78 15.90 6.95 -1.14
C ILE A 78 16.56 6.05 -0.07
N ARG A 79 17.82 6.32 0.28
CA ARG A 79 18.53 5.59 1.33
C ARG A 79 17.81 5.73 2.68
N TYR A 80 17.38 6.94 3.02
CA TYR A 80 16.59 7.20 4.23
C TYR A 80 15.30 6.38 4.26
N ILE A 81 14.54 6.34 3.16
CA ILE A 81 13.32 5.53 3.05
C ILE A 81 13.63 4.03 3.22
N CYS A 82 14.65 3.52 2.53
CA CYS A 82 15.05 2.11 2.67
C CYS A 82 15.45 1.75 4.11
N ASP A 83 16.22 2.62 4.77
CA ASP A 83 16.67 2.37 6.13
C ASP A 83 15.54 2.52 7.15
N ALA A 84 14.59 3.44 6.94
CA ALA A 84 13.37 3.52 7.72
C ALA A 84 12.58 2.21 7.66
N ILE A 85 12.35 1.65 6.47
CA ILE A 85 11.65 0.38 6.28
C ILE A 85 12.40 -0.77 6.98
N LYS A 86 13.72 -0.88 6.80
CA LYS A 86 14.54 -1.91 7.46
C LYS A 86 14.50 -1.86 8.99
N ASN A 87 14.39 -0.66 9.56
CA ASN A 87 14.32 -0.46 11.01
C ASN A 87 12.94 -0.80 11.59
N ILE A 88 11.90 -0.83 10.76
CA ILE A 88 10.54 -1.20 11.15
C ILE A 88 10.33 -2.71 11.05
N ASP A 89 10.97 -3.36 10.07
CA ASP A 89 10.92 -4.80 9.79
C ASP A 89 11.10 -5.66 11.06
N LYS A 90 10.10 -6.50 11.38
CA LYS A 90 10.09 -7.36 12.58
C LYS A 90 10.71 -8.73 12.36
N ARG A 91 11.22 -9.03 11.17
CA ARG A 91 11.97 -10.28 10.87
C ARG A 91 13.40 -10.28 11.42
N ARG A 92 13.88 -9.11 11.81
CA ARG A 92 15.23 -8.86 12.31
C ARG A 92 15.21 -8.70 13.82
#